data_AF-A0A7S0FAD4-F1
#
_entry.id   AF-A0A7S0FAD4-F1
#
_cell.length_a   1.000
_cell.length_b   1.000
_cell.length_c   1.000
_cell.angle_alpha   90.00
_cell.angle_beta   90.00
_cell.angle_gamma   90.00
#
_symmetry.space_group_name_H-M   'P 1'
#
loop_
_entity.id
_entity.type
_entity.pdbx_description
1 polymer ?
#
loop_
_entity_poly.entity_id
_entity_poly.type
_entity_poly.pdbx_seq_one_letter_code
_entity_poly.pdbx_strand_id
1 'polypeptide(L)'
;PGCLSVAFLPCCWVSGLTELMESSPSMNGYGNNQENPALGSAGDFYLSPPIRSYADGIGALPVGPSPRLVSNMLGAQRLTAAKSSHTVAMLAWGQAVAHDVGDMHGNTSDPAPIEVPSCDAAFDEDCQGGQEISFLRGEYGINNYSAAREVVDYTSAFIDASWLYSADVERSGIG
;
A
#
# COMPACT_ATOMS: atom_id res chain seq x y z
N PRO A 1 62.00 -36.82 -33.43
CA PRO A 1 61.16 -36.64 -34.64
C PRO A 1 59.71 -37.10 -34.38
N GLY A 2 58.77 -36.16 -34.45
CA GLY A 2 57.33 -36.43 -34.49
C GLY A 2 56.53 -35.84 -33.33
N CYS A 3 55.84 -34.73 -33.58
CA CYS A 3 54.44 -34.55 -33.18
C CYS A 3 53.82 -33.35 -33.92
N LEU A 4 52.67 -33.59 -34.57
CA LEU A 4 51.74 -32.59 -35.10
C LEU A 4 51.04 -31.84 -33.95
N SER A 5 50.68 -30.56 -34.15
CA SER A 5 49.31 -30.08 -33.92
C SER A 5 49.19 -28.61 -34.30
N VAL A 6 48.34 -28.25 -35.27
CA VAL A 6 46.89 -27.96 -35.21
C VAL A 6 46.66 -26.44 -35.10
N ALA A 7 45.78 -25.98 -35.98
CA ALA A 7 45.57 -24.62 -36.41
C ALA A 7 44.92 -23.72 -35.35
N PHE A 8 45.21 -22.43 -35.49
CA PHE A 8 44.63 -21.30 -34.79
C PHE A 8 43.09 -21.28 -34.86
N LEU A 9 42.44 -21.07 -33.70
CA LEU A 9 41.09 -20.53 -33.60
C LEU A 9 41.16 -19.21 -32.82
N PRO A 10 40.54 -18.12 -33.32
CA PRO A 10 40.71 -16.78 -32.75
C PRO A 10 39.87 -16.60 -31.48
N CYS A 11 40.52 -16.02 -30.47
CA CYS A 11 40.03 -15.66 -29.14
C CYS A 11 39.02 -14.48 -29.17
N CYS A 12 37.97 -14.56 -29.96
CA CYS A 12 36.97 -13.49 -30.12
C CYS A 12 35.52 -13.98 -29.98
N TRP A 13 35.23 -14.92 -29.07
CA TRP A 13 33.85 -15.36 -28.79
C TRP A 13 33.61 -15.69 -27.31
N VAL A 14 34.19 -14.92 -26.39
CA VAL A 14 33.73 -14.86 -24.99
C VAL A 14 33.56 -13.38 -24.61
N SER A 15 32.71 -12.69 -25.37
CA SER A 15 32.14 -11.40 -24.99
C SER A 15 30.64 -11.59 -24.81
N GLY A 16 30.27 -12.52 -23.93
CA GLY A 16 28.90 -12.82 -23.59
C GLY A 16 28.84 -13.09 -22.10
N LEU A 17 28.10 -12.26 -21.38
CA LEU A 17 27.87 -12.29 -19.92
C LEU A 17 29.01 -11.69 -19.07
N THR A 18 29.37 -10.43 -19.30
CA THR A 18 29.58 -9.56 -18.12
C THR A 18 28.21 -9.32 -17.53
N GLU A 19 28.03 -9.92 -16.36
CA GLU A 19 26.83 -9.94 -15.54
C GLU A 19 26.22 -8.55 -15.37
N LEU A 20 24.88 -8.52 -15.31
CA LEU A 20 24.09 -7.39 -14.83
C LEU A 20 24.48 -7.15 -13.35
N MET A 21 25.59 -6.49 -13.10
CA MET A 21 25.93 -5.91 -11.80
C MET A 21 25.43 -4.46 -11.71
N GLU A 22 24.30 -4.17 -12.36
CA GLU A 22 23.44 -3.10 -11.88
C GLU A 22 22.78 -3.67 -10.63
N SER A 23 22.96 -3.03 -9.46
CA SER A 23 22.35 -3.50 -8.23
C SER A 23 20.84 -3.66 -8.43
N SER A 24 20.30 -4.88 -8.25
CA SER A 24 18.86 -5.07 -8.28
C SER A 24 18.22 -4.20 -7.18
N PRO A 25 17.14 -3.46 -7.49
CA PRO A 25 16.41 -2.73 -6.46
C PRO A 25 16.01 -3.64 -5.30
N SER A 26 16.03 -3.11 -4.08
CA SER A 26 15.54 -3.86 -2.92
C SER A 26 14.04 -4.10 -3.06
N MET A 27 13.59 -5.33 -2.76
CA MET A 27 12.18 -5.71 -2.83
C MET A 27 11.30 -4.87 -1.89
N ASN A 28 11.83 -4.51 -0.73
CA ASN A 28 11.13 -3.69 0.25
C ASN A 28 11.41 -2.18 0.11
N GLY A 29 12.08 -1.74 -0.96
CA GLY A 29 12.44 -0.33 -1.17
C GLY A 29 13.61 0.22 -0.32
N TYR A 30 14.19 -0.58 0.58
CA TYR A 30 15.32 -0.14 1.42
C TYR A 30 16.56 0.23 0.58
N GLY A 31 17.25 1.29 0.98
CA GLY A 31 18.49 1.75 0.34
C GLY A 31 18.27 2.58 -0.93
N ASN A 32 17.02 2.86 -1.31
CA ASN A 32 16.71 3.73 -2.45
C ASN A 32 17.25 5.15 -2.22
N ASN A 33 17.08 5.68 -1.00
CA ASN A 33 17.71 6.93 -0.59
C ASN A 33 19.07 6.66 0.09
N GLN A 34 20.14 7.27 -0.43
CA GLN A 34 21.51 7.03 0.06
C GLN A 34 21.78 7.62 1.45
N GLU A 35 21.11 8.71 1.81
CA GLU A 35 21.30 9.39 3.09
C GLU A 35 20.40 8.79 4.17
N ASN A 36 19.18 8.39 3.79
CA ASN A 36 18.18 7.81 4.68
C ASN A 36 17.61 6.51 4.09
N PRO A 37 18.33 5.38 4.20
CA PRO A 37 17.98 4.12 3.53
C PRO A 37 16.57 3.58 3.82
N ALA A 38 15.97 3.91 4.95
CA ALA A 38 14.64 3.42 5.33
C ALA A 38 13.48 4.21 4.70
N LEU A 39 13.73 5.40 4.13
CA LEU A 39 12.65 6.25 3.61
C LEU A 39 11.89 5.56 2.48
N GLY A 40 10.59 5.37 2.69
CA GLY A 40 9.70 4.75 1.71
C GLY A 40 9.90 3.24 1.57
N SER A 41 10.63 2.61 2.50
CA SER A 41 10.69 1.16 2.58
C SER A 41 9.43 0.58 3.22
N ALA A 42 9.09 -0.67 2.89
CA ALA A 42 7.99 -1.36 3.54
C ALA A 42 8.21 -1.46 5.06
N GLY A 43 7.17 -1.16 5.82
CA GLY A 43 7.19 -1.02 7.27
C GLY A 43 7.49 0.40 7.77
N ASP A 44 7.81 1.34 6.88
CA ASP A 44 7.88 2.76 7.21
C ASP A 44 6.47 3.34 7.42
N PHE A 45 6.39 4.56 7.96
CA PHE A 45 5.11 5.24 8.15
C PHE A 45 4.64 5.97 6.89
N TYR A 46 3.34 6.03 6.68
CA TYR A 46 2.77 6.98 5.72
C TYR A 46 3.21 8.41 6.06
N LEU A 47 3.47 9.21 5.02
CA LEU A 47 3.74 10.63 5.18
C LEU A 47 2.52 11.35 5.76
N SER A 48 2.61 11.73 7.03
CA SER A 48 1.57 12.47 7.73
C SER A 48 1.79 13.98 7.64
N PRO A 49 0.71 14.77 7.56
CA PRO A 49 0.81 16.22 7.74
C PRO A 49 1.29 16.54 9.16
N PRO A 50 1.95 17.71 9.37
CA PRO A 50 2.55 18.07 10.66
C PRO A 50 1.54 18.21 11.80
N ILE A 51 0.24 18.36 11.50
CA ILE A 51 -0.84 18.42 12.49
C ILE A 51 -1.81 17.26 12.24
N ARG A 52 -1.95 16.40 13.25
CA ARG A 52 -2.87 15.26 13.25
C ARG A 52 -4.21 15.70 13.83
N SER A 53 -5.30 15.34 13.16
CA SER A 53 -6.66 15.72 13.59
C SER A 53 -7.29 14.70 14.56
N TYR A 54 -6.50 14.16 15.49
CA TYR A 54 -7.03 13.34 16.58
C TYR A 54 -7.66 14.22 17.66
N ALA A 55 -8.73 13.73 18.30
CA ALA A 55 -9.43 14.50 19.33
C ALA A 55 -8.53 14.83 20.54
N ASP A 56 -7.59 13.95 20.84
CA ASP A 56 -6.60 14.06 21.93
C ASP A 56 -5.20 14.43 21.42
N GLY A 57 -5.03 14.66 20.11
CA GLY A 57 -3.73 14.86 19.47
C GLY A 57 -2.84 13.62 19.42
N ILE A 58 -3.31 12.45 19.87
CA ILE A 58 -2.54 11.22 19.99
C ILE A 58 -3.10 10.13 19.07
N GLY A 59 -4.38 9.81 19.21
CA GLY A 59 -4.98 8.69 18.50
C GLY A 59 -6.47 8.50 18.71
N ALA A 60 -7.15 9.31 19.53
CA ALA A 60 -8.59 9.27 19.68
C ALA A 60 -9.29 9.79 18.40
N LEU A 61 -10.31 9.07 17.95
CA LEU A 61 -11.11 9.50 16.81
C LEU A 61 -11.86 10.80 17.13
N PRO A 62 -11.93 11.76 16.18
CA PRO A 62 -12.72 12.97 16.35
C PRO A 62 -14.22 12.65 16.45
N VAL A 63 -14.96 13.47 17.19
CA VAL A 63 -16.42 13.40 17.27
C VAL A 63 -17.01 14.00 16.00
N GLY A 64 -17.94 13.28 15.35
CA GLY A 64 -18.58 13.70 14.12
C GLY A 64 -19.82 12.87 13.79
N PRO A 65 -20.51 13.18 12.68
CA PRO A 65 -21.62 12.35 12.20
C PRO A 65 -21.12 10.94 11.84
N SER A 66 -21.99 9.94 11.97
CA SER A 66 -21.69 8.58 11.52
C SER A 66 -21.22 8.60 10.05
N PRO A 67 -20.12 7.89 9.71
CA PRO A 67 -19.69 7.70 8.32
C PRO A 67 -20.79 7.18 7.41
N ARG A 68 -21.68 6.32 7.93
CA ARG A 68 -22.82 5.80 7.16
C ARG A 68 -23.84 6.87 6.82
N LEU A 69 -24.10 7.79 7.75
CA LEU A 69 -24.98 8.95 7.50
C LEU A 69 -24.43 9.82 6.37
N VAL A 70 -23.13 10.13 6.41
CA VAL A 70 -22.47 10.93 5.37
C VAL A 70 -22.49 10.20 4.02
N SER A 71 -22.25 8.88 4.01
CA SER A 71 -22.36 8.03 2.82
C SER A 71 -23.75 8.09 2.18
N ASN A 72 -24.81 8.02 2.99
CA ASN A 72 -26.19 8.14 2.50
C ASN A 72 -26.49 9.54 1.94
N MET A 73 -25.94 10.60 2.55
CA MET A 73 -26.18 11.97 2.11
C MET A 73 -25.42 12.34 0.83
N LEU A 74 -24.16 11.89 0.69
CA LEU A 74 -23.26 12.33 -0.38
C LEU A 74 -22.97 11.26 -1.42
N GLY A 75 -22.91 9.99 -1.02
CA GLY A 75 -22.56 8.86 -1.87
C GLY A 75 -23.76 8.16 -2.51
N ALA A 76 -24.99 8.50 -2.12
CA ALA A 76 -26.19 7.90 -2.70
C ALA A 76 -26.37 8.34 -4.17
N GLN A 77 -26.09 7.43 -5.10
CA GLN A 77 -26.27 7.66 -6.53
C GLN A 77 -27.31 6.69 -7.11
N ARG A 78 -28.32 7.22 -7.80
CA ARG A 78 -29.46 6.44 -8.35
C ARG A 78 -29.22 5.88 -9.77
N LEU A 79 -27.96 5.60 -10.13
CA LEU A 79 -27.53 5.20 -11.48
C LEU A 79 -27.63 6.33 -12.52
N THR A 80 -26.55 7.10 -12.60
CA THR A 80 -26.10 7.70 -13.86
C THR A 80 -24.61 7.49 -13.92
N ALA A 81 -24.16 6.52 -14.72
CA ALA A 81 -22.73 6.47 -15.05
C ALA A 81 -22.36 7.86 -15.57
N ALA A 82 -21.42 8.53 -14.90
CA ALA A 82 -20.86 9.75 -15.45
C ALA A 82 -20.37 9.41 -16.86
N LYS A 83 -20.78 10.19 -17.86
CA LYS A 83 -20.23 10.04 -19.21
C LYS A 83 -18.74 10.30 -19.09
N SER A 84 -17.94 9.23 -19.15
CA SER A 84 -16.49 9.31 -19.09
C SER A 84 -15.93 8.78 -20.39
N SER A 85 -14.92 9.47 -20.91
CA SER A 85 -14.07 8.95 -21.98
C SER A 85 -13.05 7.94 -21.48
N HIS A 86 -12.97 7.69 -20.16
CA HIS A 86 -12.07 6.72 -19.58
C HIS A 86 -12.65 5.30 -19.67
N THR A 87 -11.78 4.34 -19.95
CA THR A 87 -12.11 2.93 -19.96
C THR A 87 -12.04 2.35 -18.56
N VAL A 88 -12.69 1.19 -18.35
CA VAL A 88 -12.52 0.41 -17.11
C VAL A 88 -11.06 0.01 -16.89
N ALA A 89 -10.29 -0.19 -17.96
CA ALA A 89 -8.85 -0.47 -17.87
C ALA A 89 -8.06 0.67 -17.20
N MET A 90 -8.47 1.94 -17.40
CA MET A 90 -7.85 3.07 -16.71
C MET A 90 -8.11 3.02 -15.19
N LEU A 91 -9.32 2.62 -14.77
CA LEU A 91 -9.65 2.44 -13.35
C LEU A 91 -8.86 1.28 -12.74
N ALA A 92 -8.76 0.15 -13.46
CA ALA A 92 -7.99 -1.00 -13.03
C ALA A 92 -6.49 -0.66 -12.90
N TRP A 93 -5.94 0.10 -13.85
CA TRP A 93 -4.56 0.58 -13.76
C TRP A 93 -4.36 1.52 -12.56
N GLY A 94 -5.31 2.41 -12.29
CA GLY A 94 -5.29 3.27 -11.10
C GLY A 94 -5.25 2.47 -9.79
N GLN A 95 -5.99 1.36 -9.71
CA GLN A 95 -5.91 0.44 -8.55
C GLN A 95 -4.57 -0.27 -8.47
N ALA A 96 -4.02 -0.75 -9.60
CA ALA A 96 -2.70 -1.38 -9.62
C ALA A 96 -1.61 -0.44 -9.10
N VAL A 97 -1.60 0.82 -9.57
CA VAL A 97 -0.66 1.84 -9.07
C VAL A 97 -0.89 2.15 -7.60
N ALA A 98 -2.16 2.28 -7.15
CA ALA A 98 -2.46 2.56 -5.75
C ALA A 98 -1.96 1.45 -4.81
N HIS A 99 -2.09 0.19 -5.22
CA HIS A 99 -1.61 -0.96 -4.46
C HIS A 99 -0.09 -1.15 -4.53
N ASP A 100 0.58 -0.52 -5.51
CA ASP A 100 2.03 -0.54 -5.62
C ASP A 100 2.72 0.40 -4.62
N VAL A 101 2.02 1.46 -4.20
CA VAL A 101 2.58 2.55 -3.40
C VAL A 101 1.98 2.67 -1.99
N GLY A 102 1.07 1.77 -1.63
CA GLY A 102 0.47 1.75 -0.30
C GLY A 102 -0.35 0.49 -0.01
N ASP A 103 -0.09 -0.13 1.14
CA ASP A 103 -0.94 -1.16 1.73
C ASP A 103 -1.04 -0.96 3.24
N MET A 104 -2.26 -0.85 3.77
CA MET A 104 -2.51 -0.72 5.21
C MET A 104 -3.27 -1.93 5.73
N HIS A 105 -2.80 -2.50 6.85
CA HIS A 105 -3.47 -3.65 7.48
C HIS A 105 -4.35 -3.20 8.64
N GLY A 106 -5.46 -3.92 8.85
CA GLY A 106 -6.39 -3.64 9.94
C GLY A 106 -5.93 -4.24 11.27
N ASN A 107 -5.93 -3.43 12.32
CA ASN A 107 -5.58 -3.85 13.67
C ASN A 107 -6.80 -4.43 14.41
N THR A 108 -6.79 -5.74 14.62
CA THR A 108 -7.86 -6.47 15.34
C THR A 108 -8.03 -6.05 16.80
N SER A 109 -7.01 -5.44 17.41
CA SER A 109 -7.05 -4.92 18.78
C SER A 109 -7.54 -3.47 18.87
N ASP A 110 -7.80 -2.81 17.73
CA ASP A 110 -8.27 -1.42 17.66
C ASP A 110 -9.53 -1.31 16.77
N PRO A 111 -10.65 -1.97 17.15
CA PRO A 111 -11.91 -1.86 16.43
C PRO A 111 -12.53 -0.47 16.58
N ALA A 112 -13.19 0.00 15.52
CA ALA A 112 -13.97 1.24 15.53
C ALA A 112 -15.24 1.04 14.68
N PRO A 113 -16.24 0.31 15.19
CA PRO A 113 -17.44 0.00 14.44
C PRO A 113 -18.15 1.28 13.96
N ILE A 114 -18.76 1.20 12.78
CA ILE A 114 -19.50 2.31 12.18
C ILE A 114 -20.97 2.17 12.57
N GLU A 115 -21.46 3.11 13.37
CA GLU A 115 -22.87 3.18 13.76
C GLU A 115 -23.77 3.37 12.53
N VAL A 116 -24.80 2.55 12.40
CA VAL A 116 -25.79 2.63 11.32
C VAL A 116 -26.97 3.49 11.79
N PRO A 117 -27.41 4.49 10.99
CA PRO A 117 -28.62 5.24 11.29
C PRO A 117 -29.85 4.32 11.36
N SER A 118 -30.78 4.59 12.28
CA SER A 118 -32.04 3.83 12.35
C SER A 118 -32.79 3.86 11.02
N CYS A 119 -33.42 2.75 10.67
CA CYS A 119 -34.14 2.57 9.39
C CYS A 119 -33.23 2.72 8.15
N ASP A 120 -31.93 2.42 8.25
CA ASP A 120 -31.05 2.39 7.09
C ASP A 120 -31.49 1.27 6.12
N ALA A 121 -31.76 1.65 4.87
CA ALA A 121 -32.33 0.76 3.87
C ALA A 121 -31.46 -0.44 3.47
N ALA A 122 -30.18 -0.49 3.88
CA ALA A 122 -29.28 -1.60 3.56
C ALA A 122 -28.79 -2.35 4.81
N PHE A 123 -28.69 -1.68 5.96
CA PHE A 123 -28.07 -2.24 7.16
C PHE A 123 -29.02 -2.26 8.38
N ASP A 124 -30.20 -1.64 8.32
CA ASP A 124 -31.24 -1.66 9.36
C ASP A 124 -32.65 -1.60 8.76
N GLU A 125 -32.99 -2.57 7.88
CA GLU A 125 -34.25 -2.59 7.13
C GLU A 125 -35.51 -2.66 8.01
N ASP A 126 -35.39 -3.31 9.17
CA ASP A 126 -36.48 -3.49 10.14
C ASP A 126 -36.62 -2.32 11.12
N CYS A 127 -35.86 -1.24 10.95
CA CYS A 127 -35.87 -0.07 11.86
C CYS A 127 -35.62 -0.43 13.33
N GLN A 128 -34.79 -1.45 13.61
CA GLN A 128 -34.52 -1.89 14.98
C GLN A 128 -33.59 -0.91 15.71
N GLY A 129 -32.74 -0.22 14.96
CA GLY A 129 -31.69 0.64 15.50
C GLY A 129 -30.56 -0.16 16.16
N GLY A 130 -29.44 0.52 16.44
CA GLY A 130 -28.28 -0.08 17.10
C GLY A 130 -27.47 -1.05 16.23
N GLN A 131 -27.72 -1.07 14.92
CA GLN A 131 -26.92 -1.85 13.97
C GLN A 131 -25.55 -1.18 13.77
N GLU A 132 -24.52 -1.98 13.54
CA GLU A 132 -23.15 -1.53 13.34
C GLU A 132 -22.48 -2.28 12.18
N ILE A 133 -21.61 -1.58 11.45
CA ILE A 133 -20.74 -2.19 10.44
C ILE A 133 -19.36 -2.37 11.08
N SER A 134 -18.86 -3.61 11.07
CA SER A 134 -17.53 -3.92 11.58
C SER A 134 -16.44 -3.18 10.81
N PHE A 135 -15.59 -2.48 11.55
CA PHE A 135 -14.44 -1.76 10.99
C PHE A 135 -13.27 -1.83 11.98
N LEU A 136 -12.08 -2.08 11.45
CA LEU A 136 -10.83 -2.08 12.19
C LEU A 136 -10.01 -0.87 11.77
N ARG A 137 -9.38 -0.21 12.72
CA ARG A 137 -8.45 0.88 12.42
C ARG A 137 -7.14 0.32 11.90
N GLY A 138 -6.41 1.10 11.10
CA GLY A 138 -5.12 0.69 10.57
C GLY A 138 -4.09 0.41 11.68
N GLU A 139 -3.23 -0.58 11.44
CA GLU A 139 -2.04 -0.81 12.26
C GLU A 139 -1.19 0.46 12.34
N TYR A 140 -0.59 0.66 13.51
CA TYR A 140 0.08 1.91 13.81
C TYR A 140 1.32 1.69 14.65
N GLY A 141 2.29 2.59 14.49
CA GLY A 141 3.42 2.76 15.40
C GLY A 141 3.43 4.16 16.00
N ILE A 142 4.49 4.49 16.73
CA ILE A 142 4.74 5.84 17.25
C ILE A 142 6.09 6.27 16.72
N ASN A 143 6.17 7.43 16.07
CA ASN A 143 7.43 7.96 15.60
C ASN A 143 8.19 8.70 16.71
N ASN A 144 9.47 8.97 16.51
CA ASN A 144 10.31 9.60 17.54
C ASN A 144 10.02 11.10 17.76
N TYR A 145 9.18 11.71 16.91
CA TYR A 145 8.93 13.16 16.90
C TYR A 145 7.62 13.55 17.58
N SER A 146 6.68 12.61 17.69
CA SER A 146 5.36 12.86 18.26
C SER A 146 4.85 11.63 19.00
N ALA A 147 4.03 11.84 20.03
CA ALA A 147 3.29 10.75 20.66
C ALA A 147 2.08 10.30 19.81
N ALA A 148 1.85 10.94 18.66
CA ALA A 148 0.73 10.58 17.81
C ALA A 148 1.00 9.25 17.12
N ARG A 149 -0.01 8.37 17.11
CA ARG A 149 0.02 7.11 16.35
C ARG A 149 0.37 7.40 14.90
N GLU A 150 1.13 6.63 14.15
CA GLU A 150 1.34 6.79 12.70
C GLU A 150 0.94 5.49 12.00
N VAL A 151 0.27 5.58 10.85
CA VAL A 151 -0.15 4.37 10.12
C VAL A 151 1.07 3.76 9.42
N VAL A 152 1.26 2.46 9.59
CA VAL A 152 2.33 1.70 8.95
C VAL A 152 1.92 1.37 7.52
N ASP A 153 2.84 1.57 6.58
CA ASP A 153 2.71 1.10 5.22
C ASP A 153 3.40 -0.26 5.07
N TYR A 154 2.69 -1.28 4.62
CA TYR A 154 3.21 -2.64 4.44
C TYR A 154 3.76 -2.90 3.03
N THR A 155 3.72 -1.90 2.16
CA THR A 155 4.40 -1.93 0.87
C THR A 155 5.44 -0.81 0.76
N SER A 156 6.24 -0.82 -0.31
CA SER A 156 7.18 0.27 -0.57
C SER A 156 6.43 1.51 -1.08
N ALA A 157 6.94 2.70 -0.83
CA ALA A 157 6.35 3.95 -1.34
C ALA A 157 6.72 4.22 -2.81
N PHE A 158 7.29 3.23 -3.51
CA PHE A 158 7.82 3.38 -4.87
C PHE A 158 6.94 2.65 -5.87
N ILE A 159 6.95 3.11 -7.13
CA ILE A 159 6.36 2.35 -8.24
C ILE A 159 7.43 1.35 -8.70
N ASP A 160 7.50 0.21 -8.03
CA ASP A 160 8.51 -0.83 -8.23
C ASP A 160 7.89 -2.21 -8.53
N ALA A 161 6.59 -2.26 -8.79
CA ALA A 161 5.81 -3.47 -9.00
C ALA A 161 5.78 -4.41 -7.78
N SER A 162 5.89 -3.86 -6.56
CA SER A 162 5.62 -4.53 -5.29
C SER A 162 4.26 -5.23 -5.25
N TRP A 163 3.23 -4.72 -5.94
CA TRP A 163 1.93 -5.41 -6.03
C TRP A 163 2.00 -6.76 -6.77
N LEU A 164 3.01 -6.94 -7.63
CA LEU A 164 3.26 -8.17 -8.39
C LEU A 164 4.32 -9.05 -7.74
N TYR A 165 5.42 -8.45 -7.28
CA TYR A 165 6.59 -9.18 -6.77
C TYR A 165 6.65 -9.29 -5.25
N SER A 166 5.72 -8.63 -4.54
CA SER A 166 5.69 -8.45 -3.09
C SER A 166 6.79 -7.52 -2.56
N ALA A 167 6.43 -6.69 -1.59
CA ALA A 167 7.38 -5.89 -0.80
C ALA A 167 8.02 -6.68 0.35
N ASP A 168 7.55 -7.91 0.61
CA ASP A 168 8.08 -8.80 1.64
C ASP A 168 9.07 -9.78 1.01
N VAL A 169 10.32 -9.74 1.50
CA VAL A 169 11.43 -10.55 1.01
C VAL A 169 11.11 -12.04 1.16
N GLU A 170 10.51 -12.46 2.27
CA GLU A 170 10.19 -13.89 2.53
C GLU A 170 9.07 -14.37 1.60
N ARG A 171 8.11 -13.50 1.29
CA ARG A 171 6.96 -13.82 0.43
C ARG A 171 7.31 -13.79 -1.06
N SER A 172 8.34 -13.02 -1.45
CA SER A 172 8.80 -12.93 -2.84
C SER A 172 9.40 -14.24 -3.38
N GLY A 173 9.79 -15.17 -2.49
CA GLY A 173 10.42 -16.44 -2.86
C GLY A 173 11.86 -16.30 -3.38
N ILE A 174 12.47 -15.12 -3.24
CA ILE A 174 13.86 -14.82 -3.60
C ILE A 174 14.66 -14.65 -2.29
N GLY A 175 14.80 -15.74 -1.55
CA GLY A 175 15.63 -15.84 -0.34
C GLY A 175 16.91 -16.64 -0.59
#